data_AF-A0A2N9VUN3-F1
#
_entry.id   AF-A0A2N9VUN3-F1
#
_cell.length_a   1.000
_cell.length_b   1.000
_cell.length_c   1.000
_cell.angle_alpha   90.00
_cell.angle_beta   90.00
_cell.angle_gamma   90.00
#
_symmetry.space_group_name_H-M   'P 1'
#
loop_
_entity.id
_entity.type
_entity.pdbx_description
1 polymer ?
#
loop_
_entity_poly.entity_id
_entity_poly.type
_entity_poly.pdbx_seq_one_letter_code
_entity_poly.pdbx_strand_id
1 'polypeptide(L)'
;MGFDLFETLRSLKPQKRLGRLERRADDDLPWVDGEPTIGGPLFLDTSVYLDVLQGRSPAEVDALLTYRLCHHSAVCLSELTHAFGRLDPKQASTKSALETIQATVEDIPEHRLHAPDAATWGQAGVLAGLLIRLSNLPKGKGLERRFVNDALIFLQARQLGASVLTGNIRDFDYLSQIIPTGRVILYRSPAAPR
;
A
#
# COMPACT_ATOMS: atom_id res chain seq x y z
N MET A 1 -19.12 -10.13 -6.80
CA MET A 1 -19.70 -10.82 -5.62
C MET A 1 -20.00 -9.76 -4.57
N GLY A 2 -21.11 -9.85 -3.83
CA GLY A 2 -21.48 -8.83 -2.83
C GLY A 2 -20.60 -8.91 -1.57
N PHE A 3 -20.63 -7.86 -0.74
CA PHE A 3 -19.98 -7.88 0.56
C PHE A 3 -20.76 -8.79 1.54
N ASP A 4 -20.07 -9.77 2.14
CA ASP A 4 -20.57 -10.59 3.24
C ASP A 4 -19.87 -10.20 4.55
N LEU A 5 -20.61 -9.57 5.45
CA LEU A 5 -20.12 -9.17 6.77
C LEU A 5 -19.84 -10.39 7.66
N PHE A 6 -20.67 -11.42 7.63
CA PHE A 6 -20.52 -12.60 8.47
C PHE A 6 -19.23 -13.35 8.11
N GLU A 7 -18.99 -13.56 6.81
CA GLU A 7 -17.75 -14.17 6.34
C GLU A 7 -16.52 -13.35 6.74
N THR A 8 -16.59 -12.02 6.56
CA THR A 8 -15.51 -11.09 6.93
C THR A 8 -15.18 -11.18 8.42
N LEU A 9 -16.20 -11.16 9.29
CA LEU A 9 -16.02 -11.27 10.74
C LEU A 9 -15.50 -12.64 11.16
N ARG A 10 -15.94 -13.72 10.49
CA ARG A 10 -15.45 -15.08 10.73
C ARG A 10 -13.98 -15.24 10.34
N SER A 11 -13.55 -14.59 9.27
CA SER A 11 -12.17 -14.59 8.76
C SER A 11 -11.24 -13.76 9.64
N LEU A 12 -11.56 -12.47 9.84
CA LEU A 12 -10.69 -11.53 10.55
C LEU A 12 -10.73 -11.71 12.08
N LYS A 13 -11.84 -12.26 12.60
CA LYS A 13 -12.10 -12.51 14.03
C LYS A 13 -11.75 -11.31 14.91
N PRO A 14 -12.29 -10.10 14.62
CA PRO A 14 -11.86 -8.88 15.29
C PRO A 14 -11.97 -8.96 16.83
N GLN A 15 -13.04 -9.58 17.34
CA GLN A 15 -13.27 -9.72 18.78
C GLN A 15 -12.27 -10.65 19.49
N LYS A 16 -11.56 -11.51 18.75
CA LYS A 16 -10.50 -12.37 19.30
C LYS A 16 -9.12 -11.73 19.27
N ARG A 17 -8.96 -10.59 18.58
CA ARG A 17 -7.69 -9.86 18.49
C ARG A 17 -7.59 -8.88 19.64
N LEU A 18 -6.88 -9.28 20.68
CA LEU A 18 -6.68 -8.49 21.90
C LEU A 18 -5.24 -7.99 22.05
N GLY A 19 -4.27 -8.68 21.46
CA GLY A 19 -2.86 -8.31 21.49
C GLY A 19 -2.58 -7.05 20.67
N ARG A 20 -1.68 -6.21 21.17
CA ARG A 20 -1.21 -5.03 20.44
C ARG A 20 -0.38 -5.46 19.25
N LEU A 21 -0.40 -4.63 18.21
CA LEU A 21 0.51 -4.77 17.08
C LEU A 21 1.78 -4.00 17.40
N GLU A 22 2.88 -4.71 17.34
CA GLU A 22 4.23 -4.15 17.44
C GLU A 22 4.97 -4.52 16.16
N ARG A 23 5.84 -3.61 15.73
CA ARG A 23 6.61 -3.86 14.52
C ARG A 23 7.56 -5.02 14.80
N ARG A 24 7.59 -6.01 13.89
CA ARG A 24 8.57 -7.11 13.98
C ARG A 24 10.01 -6.59 13.85
N ALA A 25 10.96 -7.41 14.30
CA ALA A 25 12.38 -7.14 14.10
C ALA A 25 12.71 -7.13 12.59
N ASP A 26 13.78 -6.42 12.21
CA ASP A 26 14.18 -6.33 10.80
C ASP A 26 14.40 -7.69 10.16
N ASP A 27 15.03 -8.61 10.88
CA ASP A 27 15.35 -9.96 10.37
C ASP A 27 14.09 -10.81 10.10
N ASP A 28 12.94 -10.42 10.66
CA ASP A 28 11.65 -11.10 10.47
C ASP A 28 10.78 -10.45 9.37
N LEU A 29 11.28 -9.39 8.72
CA LEU A 29 10.55 -8.64 7.70
C LEU A 29 11.01 -9.01 6.29
N PRO A 30 10.07 -9.11 5.31
CA PRO A 30 10.39 -9.46 3.93
C PRO A 30 10.97 -8.25 3.18
N TRP A 31 12.26 -8.01 3.35
CA TRP A 31 12.96 -6.91 2.66
C TRP A 31 13.22 -7.21 1.19
N VAL A 32 13.24 -6.15 0.40
CA VAL A 32 13.52 -6.18 -1.04
C VAL A 32 14.88 -6.82 -1.37
N ASP A 33 15.90 -6.64 -0.52
CA ASP A 33 17.24 -7.22 -0.70
C ASP A 33 17.25 -8.76 -0.63
N GLY A 34 16.24 -9.34 0.03
CA GLY A 34 16.04 -10.80 0.11
C GLY A 34 15.16 -11.37 -1.00
N GLU A 35 14.60 -10.53 -1.87
CA GLU A 35 13.68 -10.93 -2.91
C GLU A 35 14.39 -11.21 -4.24
N PRO A 36 14.09 -12.32 -4.93
CA PRO A 36 14.68 -12.61 -6.23
C PRO A 36 14.21 -11.59 -7.27
N THR A 37 15.08 -11.15 -8.17
CA THR A 37 14.69 -10.15 -9.18
C THR A 37 13.50 -10.62 -10.04
N ILE A 38 13.47 -11.90 -10.42
CA ILE A 38 12.35 -12.55 -11.11
C ILE A 38 11.45 -13.21 -10.06
N GLY A 39 10.14 -13.01 -10.15
CA GLY A 39 9.20 -13.57 -9.20
C GLY A 39 7.74 -13.33 -9.57
N GLY A 40 6.85 -13.53 -8.60
CA GLY A 40 5.42 -13.26 -8.75
C GLY A 40 5.11 -11.78 -8.99
N PRO A 41 3.85 -11.46 -9.36
CA PRO A 41 3.46 -10.10 -9.65
C PRO A 41 3.56 -9.20 -8.41
N LEU A 42 3.77 -7.91 -8.66
CA LEU A 42 3.79 -6.84 -7.68
C LEU A 42 2.49 -6.07 -7.71
N PHE A 43 2.08 -5.57 -6.55
CA PHE A 43 1.00 -4.60 -6.42
C PHE A 43 1.58 -3.35 -5.77
N LEU A 44 1.58 -2.23 -6.50
CA LEU A 44 2.35 -1.05 -6.08
C LEU A 44 1.56 -0.18 -5.11
N ASP A 45 2.13 0.06 -3.94
CA ASP A 45 1.68 1.11 -3.02
C ASP A 45 2.08 2.51 -3.55
N THR A 46 1.38 3.55 -3.12
CA THR A 46 1.62 4.94 -3.54
C THR A 46 3.02 5.42 -3.17
N SER A 47 3.58 4.95 -2.04
CA SER A 47 4.95 5.26 -1.64
C SER A 47 5.98 4.92 -2.72
N VAL A 48 5.77 3.82 -3.47
CA VAL A 48 6.65 3.38 -4.56
C VAL A 48 6.72 4.43 -5.65
N TYR A 49 5.56 4.90 -6.13
CA TYR A 49 5.51 5.92 -7.18
C TYR A 49 6.20 7.20 -6.71
N LEU A 50 5.90 7.66 -5.50
CA LEU A 50 6.46 8.90 -4.98
C LEU A 50 7.98 8.80 -4.80
N ASP A 51 8.48 7.66 -4.31
CA ASP A 51 9.92 7.47 -4.15
C ASP A 51 10.63 7.38 -5.51
N VAL A 52 10.06 6.66 -6.50
CA VAL A 52 10.62 6.61 -7.87
C VAL A 52 10.64 8.01 -8.50
N LEU A 53 9.52 8.74 -8.45
CA LEU A 53 9.42 10.08 -9.05
C LEU A 53 10.35 11.10 -8.38
N GLN A 54 10.71 10.88 -7.12
CA GLN A 54 11.64 11.73 -6.37
C GLN A 54 13.10 11.26 -6.48
N GLY A 55 13.39 10.19 -7.23
CA GLY A 55 14.73 9.61 -7.34
C GLY A 55 15.25 9.01 -6.03
N ARG A 56 14.33 8.45 -5.22
CA ARG A 56 14.60 7.87 -3.90
C ARG A 56 14.29 6.37 -3.83
N SER A 57 13.94 5.72 -4.93
CA SER A 57 13.84 4.25 -4.95
C SER A 57 15.24 3.63 -4.82
N PRO A 58 15.41 2.59 -3.97
CA PRO A 58 16.60 1.76 -3.98
C PRO A 58 16.76 1.01 -5.31
N ALA A 59 18.00 0.63 -5.66
CA ALA A 59 18.29 -0.08 -6.90
C ALA A 59 17.55 -1.43 -6.99
N GLU A 60 17.35 -2.09 -5.85
CA GLU A 60 16.61 -3.34 -5.72
C GLU A 60 15.13 -3.15 -6.06
N VAL A 61 14.54 -2.01 -5.68
CA VAL A 61 13.17 -1.64 -6.06
C VAL A 61 13.09 -1.44 -7.57
N ASP A 62 14.01 -0.69 -8.16
CA ASP A 62 14.04 -0.46 -9.61
C ASP A 62 14.18 -1.77 -10.39
N ALA A 63 15.00 -2.69 -9.89
CA ALA A 63 15.15 -4.03 -10.47
C ALA A 63 13.82 -4.80 -10.42
N LEU A 64 13.14 -4.83 -9.28
CA LEU A 64 11.84 -5.50 -9.18
C LEU A 64 10.79 -4.91 -10.12
N LEU A 65 10.72 -3.58 -10.23
CA LEU A 65 9.80 -2.88 -11.14
C LEU A 65 10.10 -3.18 -12.61
N THR A 66 11.37 -3.38 -12.96
CA THR A 66 11.81 -3.70 -14.33
C THR A 66 11.43 -5.12 -14.74
N TYR A 67 11.60 -6.10 -13.84
CA TYR A 67 11.56 -7.51 -14.20
C TYR A 67 10.28 -8.25 -13.78
N ARG A 68 9.43 -7.67 -12.91
CA ARG A 68 8.18 -8.30 -12.47
C ARG A 68 6.95 -7.60 -13.06
N LEU A 69 5.88 -8.36 -13.23
CA LEU A 69 4.59 -7.82 -13.63
C LEU A 69 4.04 -6.90 -12.53
N CYS A 70 3.80 -5.63 -12.85
CA CYS A 70 3.24 -4.66 -11.92
C CYS A 70 1.73 -4.48 -12.13
N HIS A 71 0.97 -4.57 -11.04
CA HIS A 71 -0.43 -4.20 -10.94
C HIS A 71 -0.59 -2.93 -10.12
N HIS A 72 -1.64 -2.17 -10.43
CA HIS A 72 -1.86 -0.83 -9.91
C HIS A 72 -3.24 -0.77 -9.25
N SER A 73 -3.35 0.01 -8.17
CA SER A 73 -4.63 0.27 -7.52
C SER A 73 -5.23 1.59 -7.98
N ALA A 74 -6.55 1.61 -8.17
CA ALA A 74 -7.30 2.86 -8.31
C ALA A 74 -7.21 3.75 -7.05
N VAL A 75 -6.87 3.17 -5.88
CA VAL A 75 -6.55 3.93 -4.66
C VAL A 75 -5.28 4.75 -4.87
N CYS A 76 -4.21 4.12 -5.37
CA CYS A 76 -2.96 4.82 -5.68
C CYS A 76 -3.16 5.88 -6.76
N LEU A 77 -3.97 5.59 -7.79
CA LEU A 77 -4.37 6.59 -8.79
C LEU A 77 -5.07 7.79 -8.13
N SER A 78 -6.01 7.56 -7.22
CA SER A 78 -6.69 8.64 -6.48
C SER A 78 -5.73 9.45 -5.61
N GLU A 79 -4.71 8.83 -5.02
CA GLU A 79 -3.72 9.51 -4.20
C GLU A 79 -2.75 10.35 -5.03
N LEU A 80 -2.27 9.82 -6.16
CA LEU A 80 -1.45 10.55 -7.12
C LEU A 80 -2.21 11.76 -7.68
N THR A 81 -3.44 11.54 -8.15
CA THR A 81 -4.27 12.59 -8.74
C THR A 81 -4.75 13.63 -7.73
N HIS A 82 -4.74 13.32 -6.42
CA HIS A 82 -5.02 14.30 -5.37
C HIS A 82 -4.09 15.52 -5.46
N ALA A 83 -2.85 15.35 -5.93
CA ALA A 83 -1.89 16.44 -6.09
C ALA A 83 -2.42 17.58 -6.97
N PHE A 84 -3.17 17.27 -8.04
CA PHE A 84 -3.76 18.27 -8.94
C PHE A 84 -4.76 19.19 -8.25
N GLY A 85 -5.46 18.69 -7.23
CA GLY A 85 -6.38 19.51 -6.43
C GLY A 85 -5.74 20.13 -5.19
N ARG A 86 -4.54 19.68 -4.79
CA ARG A 86 -3.94 19.99 -3.48
C ARG A 86 -2.74 20.94 -3.54
N LEU A 87 -1.93 20.88 -4.60
CA LEU A 87 -0.73 21.70 -4.74
C LEU A 87 -1.08 23.15 -5.07
N ASP A 88 -0.31 24.10 -4.52
CA ASP A 88 -0.52 25.52 -4.76
C ASP A 88 0.04 25.90 -6.15
N PRO A 89 -0.80 26.37 -7.09
CA PRO A 89 -0.34 26.75 -8.43
C PRO A 89 0.64 27.93 -8.44
N LYS A 90 0.74 28.69 -7.34
CA LYS A 90 1.71 29.80 -7.22
C LYS A 90 3.13 29.35 -6.90
N GLN A 91 3.33 28.10 -6.45
CA GLN A 91 4.66 27.57 -6.21
C GLN A 91 5.32 27.17 -7.53
N ALA A 92 6.57 27.63 -7.72
CA ALA A 92 7.31 27.42 -8.98
C ALA A 92 7.47 25.93 -9.35
N SER A 93 7.57 25.05 -8.35
CA SER A 93 7.73 23.60 -8.53
C SER A 93 6.44 22.85 -8.84
N THR A 94 5.26 23.46 -8.69
CA THR A 94 3.97 22.77 -8.84
C THR A 94 3.78 22.26 -10.26
N LYS A 95 4.10 23.07 -11.27
CA LYS A 95 3.91 22.71 -12.67
C LYS A 95 4.69 21.44 -13.03
N SER A 96 5.99 21.41 -12.76
CA SER A 96 6.84 20.26 -13.07
C SER A 96 6.44 19.01 -12.29
N ALA A 97 6.00 19.16 -11.04
CA ALA A 97 5.50 18.04 -10.23
C ALA A 97 4.22 17.44 -10.85
N LEU A 98 3.27 18.28 -11.26
CA LEU A 98 2.02 17.82 -11.88
C LEU A 98 2.26 17.17 -13.25
N GLU A 99 3.16 17.71 -14.08
CA GLU A 99 3.56 17.09 -15.36
C GLU A 99 4.17 15.70 -15.16
N THR A 100 5.01 15.54 -14.13
CA THR A 100 5.64 14.25 -13.78
C THR A 100 4.61 13.23 -13.31
N ILE A 101 3.64 13.64 -12.48
CA ILE A 101 2.54 12.79 -12.03
C ILE A 101 1.62 12.43 -13.21
N GLN A 102 1.33 13.38 -14.11
CA GLN A 102 0.51 13.14 -15.29
C GLN A 102 1.11 12.03 -16.16
N ALA A 103 2.39 12.15 -16.52
CA ALA A 103 3.09 11.14 -17.33
C ALA A 103 3.04 9.75 -16.65
N THR A 104 3.24 9.71 -15.33
CA THR A 104 3.16 8.45 -14.57
C THR A 104 1.78 7.81 -14.65
N VAL A 105 0.71 8.61 -14.55
CA VAL A 105 -0.67 8.12 -14.63
C VAL A 105 -1.02 7.63 -16.04
N GLU A 106 -0.57 8.36 -17.07
CA GLU A 106 -0.79 8.00 -18.47
C GLU A 106 -0.08 6.68 -18.86
N ASP A 107 1.05 6.37 -18.22
CA ASP A 107 1.80 5.14 -18.42
C ASP A 107 1.18 3.90 -17.73
N ILE A 108 0.17 4.07 -16.86
CA ILE A 108 -0.49 2.94 -16.19
C ILE A 108 -1.41 2.20 -17.19
N PRO A 109 -1.15 0.91 -17.49
CA PRO A 109 -2.01 0.16 -18.41
C PRO A 109 -3.38 -0.11 -17.78
N GLU A 110 -4.47 0.21 -18.49
CA GLU A 110 -5.85 0.05 -18.01
C GLU A 110 -6.15 -1.39 -17.54
N HIS A 111 -5.69 -2.40 -18.28
CA HIS A 111 -5.87 -3.81 -17.93
C HIS A 111 -5.08 -4.26 -16.68
N ARG A 112 -4.23 -3.40 -16.12
CA ARG A 112 -3.48 -3.64 -14.87
C ARG A 112 -3.89 -2.70 -13.74
N LEU A 113 -4.83 -1.80 -13.99
CA LEU A 113 -5.39 -0.90 -13.00
C LEU A 113 -6.67 -1.51 -12.40
N HIS A 114 -6.64 -1.74 -11.09
CA HIS A 114 -7.70 -2.46 -10.39
C HIS A 114 -8.45 -1.53 -9.43
N ALA A 115 -9.77 -1.44 -9.60
CA ALA A 115 -10.64 -0.79 -8.64
C ALA A 115 -11.08 -1.79 -7.55
N PRO A 116 -11.06 -1.39 -6.26
CA PRO A 116 -11.58 -2.25 -5.20
C PRO A 116 -13.11 -2.40 -5.33
N ASP A 117 -13.58 -3.64 -5.26
CA ASP A 117 -15.01 -3.95 -5.26
C ASP A 117 -15.64 -3.73 -3.87
N ALA A 118 -16.98 -3.81 -3.79
CA ALA A 118 -17.70 -3.60 -2.54
C ALA A 118 -17.26 -4.57 -1.42
N ALA A 119 -16.89 -5.80 -1.76
CA ALA A 119 -16.40 -6.77 -0.79
C ALA A 119 -15.04 -6.35 -0.22
N THR A 120 -14.14 -5.86 -1.06
CA THR A 120 -12.83 -5.32 -0.68
C THR A 120 -12.98 -4.09 0.20
N TRP A 121 -13.90 -3.17 -0.14
CA TRP A 121 -14.23 -2.00 0.69
C TRP A 121 -14.73 -2.38 2.08
N GLY A 122 -15.68 -3.33 2.16
CA GLY A 122 -16.22 -3.77 3.45
C GLY A 122 -15.18 -4.45 4.33
N GLN A 123 -14.32 -5.30 3.75
CA GLN A 123 -13.20 -5.91 4.46
C GLN A 123 -12.17 -4.88 4.93
N ALA A 124 -11.81 -3.92 4.08
CA ALA A 124 -10.86 -2.86 4.41
C ALA A 124 -11.34 -2.00 5.58
N GLY A 125 -12.65 -1.70 5.65
CA GLY A 125 -13.22 -0.97 6.78
C GLY A 125 -13.02 -1.67 8.14
N VAL A 126 -13.27 -2.99 8.19
CA VAL A 126 -13.03 -3.79 9.40
C VAL A 126 -11.54 -3.85 9.74
N LEU A 127 -10.70 -4.03 8.72
CA LEU A 127 -9.25 -4.14 8.87
C LEU A 127 -8.61 -2.83 9.36
N ALA A 128 -9.01 -1.69 8.81
CA ALA A 128 -8.58 -0.37 9.26
C ALA A 128 -8.99 -0.10 10.72
N GLY A 129 -10.22 -0.46 11.09
CA GLY A 129 -10.68 -0.38 12.48
C GLY A 129 -9.86 -1.25 13.44
N LEU A 130 -9.44 -2.44 12.98
CA LEU A 130 -8.52 -3.28 13.72
C LEU A 130 -7.14 -2.65 13.87
N LEU A 131 -6.56 -2.14 12.80
CA LEU A 131 -5.26 -1.46 12.85
C LEU A 131 -5.28 -0.34 13.90
N ILE A 132 -6.26 0.56 13.85
CA ILE A 132 -6.38 1.65 14.83
C ILE A 132 -6.46 1.13 16.26
N ARG A 133 -7.31 0.12 16.50
CA ARG A 133 -7.52 -0.42 17.85
C ARG A 133 -6.27 -1.10 18.40
N LEU A 134 -5.50 -1.80 17.55
CA LEU A 134 -4.37 -2.62 17.98
C LEU A 134 -3.02 -1.88 17.95
N SER A 135 -2.90 -0.78 17.19
CA SER A 135 -1.65 -0.01 17.02
C SER A 135 -1.43 1.11 18.04
N ASN A 136 -2.34 1.30 19.00
CA ASN A 136 -2.29 2.34 20.05
C ASN A 136 -2.10 3.77 19.50
N LEU A 137 -2.55 4.04 18.27
CA LEU A 137 -2.42 5.35 17.66
C LEU A 137 -3.47 6.34 18.20
N PRO A 138 -3.15 7.64 18.24
CA PRO A 138 -4.12 8.67 18.63
C PRO A 138 -5.32 8.66 17.68
N LYS A 139 -6.52 8.48 18.23
CA LYS A 139 -7.78 8.57 17.49
C LYS A 139 -8.00 10.00 16.96
N GLY A 140 -8.61 10.16 15.79
CA GLY A 140 -9.07 11.46 15.29
C GLY A 140 -7.99 12.35 14.67
N LYS A 141 -6.84 11.80 14.25
CA LYS A 141 -5.80 12.54 13.52
C LYS A 141 -5.88 12.37 11.99
N GLY A 142 -7.00 11.88 11.46
CA GLY A 142 -7.17 11.63 10.03
C GLY A 142 -6.41 10.40 9.53
N LEU A 143 -5.95 9.54 10.44
CA LEU A 143 -5.27 8.27 10.12
C LEU A 143 -6.25 7.22 9.59
N GLU A 144 -7.54 7.40 9.85
CA GLU A 144 -8.61 6.48 9.49
C GLU A 144 -8.66 6.26 7.97
N ARG A 145 -8.60 7.35 7.18
CA ARG A 145 -8.60 7.27 5.72
C ARG A 145 -7.35 6.57 5.19
N ARG A 146 -6.19 6.90 5.75
CA ARG A 146 -4.91 6.25 5.39
C ARG A 146 -4.98 4.74 5.61
N PHE A 147 -5.46 4.30 6.77
CA PHE A 147 -5.56 2.86 7.05
C PHE A 147 -6.57 2.13 6.17
N VAL A 148 -7.64 2.78 5.77
CA VAL A 148 -8.57 2.20 4.78
C VAL A 148 -7.85 2.04 3.44
N ASN A 149 -7.12 3.05 2.97
CA ASN A 149 -6.37 2.98 1.71
C ASN A 149 -5.30 1.88 1.73
N ASP A 150 -4.48 1.81 2.79
CA ASP A 150 -3.46 0.76 2.95
C ASP A 150 -4.11 -0.64 2.98
N ALA A 151 -5.24 -0.78 3.68
CA ALA A 151 -5.99 -2.04 3.74
C ALA A 151 -6.58 -2.44 2.38
N LEU A 152 -7.08 -1.50 1.59
CA LEU A 152 -7.58 -1.75 0.23
C LEU A 152 -6.45 -2.27 -0.66
N ILE A 153 -5.30 -1.59 -0.68
CA ILE A 153 -4.13 -1.97 -1.48
C ILE A 153 -3.69 -3.39 -1.12
N PHE A 154 -3.58 -3.68 0.18
CA PHE A 154 -3.20 -5.00 0.68
C PHE A 154 -4.18 -6.11 0.29
N LEU A 155 -5.49 -5.86 0.41
CA LEU A 155 -6.52 -6.85 0.07
C LEU A 155 -6.59 -7.10 -1.45
N GLN A 156 -6.44 -6.07 -2.27
CA GLN A 156 -6.38 -6.22 -3.73
C GLN A 156 -5.16 -7.04 -4.15
N ALA A 157 -3.98 -6.76 -3.59
CA ALA A 157 -2.77 -7.53 -3.85
C ALA A 157 -2.97 -9.01 -3.51
N ARG A 158 -3.57 -9.30 -2.35
CA ARG A 158 -3.91 -10.66 -1.93
C ARG A 158 -4.88 -11.34 -2.90
N GLN A 159 -5.92 -10.63 -3.36
CA GLN A 159 -6.90 -11.17 -4.32
C GLN A 159 -6.26 -11.54 -5.66
N LEU A 160 -5.29 -10.75 -6.12
CA LEU A 160 -4.57 -10.97 -7.38
C LEU A 160 -3.40 -11.96 -7.26
N GLY A 161 -3.12 -12.46 -6.05
CA GLY A 161 -1.93 -13.28 -5.83
C GLY A 161 -0.63 -12.50 -6.09
N ALA A 162 -0.62 -11.20 -5.81
CA ALA A 162 0.54 -10.32 -5.89
C ALA A 162 1.14 -10.04 -4.50
N SER A 163 2.39 -9.59 -4.47
CA SER A 163 3.02 -9.03 -3.27
C SER A 163 2.93 -7.51 -3.30
N VAL A 164 2.52 -6.89 -2.19
CA VAL A 164 2.56 -5.42 -2.10
C VAL A 164 4.01 -4.96 -2.01
N LEU A 165 4.45 -4.07 -2.90
CA LEU A 165 5.73 -3.37 -2.76
C LEU A 165 5.48 -2.02 -2.10
N THR A 166 6.16 -1.71 -1.00
CA THR A 166 5.90 -0.49 -0.22
C THR A 166 7.07 -0.04 0.66
N GLY A 167 7.22 1.27 0.82
CA GLY A 167 8.06 1.91 1.82
C GLY A 167 7.36 2.11 3.18
N ASN A 168 6.05 1.88 3.27
CA ASN A 168 5.25 2.00 4.50
C ASN A 168 5.39 0.73 5.36
N ILE A 169 6.59 0.54 5.90
CA ILE A 169 6.99 -0.65 6.67
C ILE A 169 6.00 -0.99 7.79
N ARG A 170 5.65 -0.01 8.63
CA ARG A 170 4.87 -0.27 9.85
C ARG A 170 3.47 -0.76 9.54
N ASP A 171 2.74 -0.07 8.67
CA ASP A 171 1.32 -0.35 8.47
C ASP A 171 1.14 -1.67 7.69
N PHE A 172 2.03 -1.95 6.72
CA PHE A 172 2.00 -3.21 5.97
C PHE A 172 2.55 -4.41 6.75
N ASP A 173 3.49 -4.20 7.68
CA ASP A 173 3.84 -5.22 8.68
C ASP A 173 2.60 -5.59 9.51
N TYR A 174 1.89 -4.60 10.05
CA TYR A 174 0.68 -4.81 10.85
C TYR A 174 -0.42 -5.52 10.07
N LEU A 175 -0.64 -5.15 8.80
CA LEU A 175 -1.59 -5.83 7.91
C LEU A 175 -1.20 -7.31 7.72
N SER A 176 0.08 -7.60 7.48
CA SER A 176 0.58 -8.97 7.32
C SER A 176 0.48 -9.81 8.60
N GLN A 177 0.62 -9.21 9.79
CA GLN A 177 0.37 -9.90 11.06
C GLN A 177 -1.12 -10.23 11.26
N ILE A 178 -2.03 -9.39 10.76
CA ILE A 178 -3.47 -9.66 10.81
C ILE A 178 -3.86 -10.72 9.78
N ILE A 179 -3.34 -10.63 8.55
CA ILE A 179 -3.67 -11.54 7.46
C ILE A 179 -2.37 -12.14 6.89
N PRO A 180 -1.84 -13.23 7.50
CA PRO A 180 -0.55 -13.80 7.12
C PRO A 180 -0.47 -14.34 5.68
N THR A 181 -1.62 -14.58 5.06
CA THR A 181 -1.69 -15.01 3.65
C THR A 181 -1.45 -13.89 2.64
N GLY A 182 -1.48 -12.62 3.07
CA GLY A 182 -1.10 -11.50 2.22
C GLY A 182 0.42 -11.34 2.22
N ARG A 183 1.00 -11.09 1.05
CA ARG A 183 2.46 -10.94 0.88
C ARG A 183 2.80 -9.47 0.73
N VAL A 184 3.91 -9.08 1.35
CA VAL A 184 4.47 -7.73 1.29
C VAL A 184 5.96 -7.85 1.01
N ILE A 185 6.51 -6.87 0.29
CA ILE A 185 7.93 -6.66 0.05
C ILE A 185 8.21 -5.23 0.49
N LEU A 186 9.08 -5.10 1.49
CA LEU A 186 9.35 -3.84 2.15
C LEU A 186 10.69 -3.28 1.68
N TYR A 187 10.77 -1.97 1.53
CA TYR A 187 12.04 -1.29 1.27
C TYR A 187 12.16 -0.03 2.13
N ARG A 188 13.38 0.51 2.20
CA ARG A 188 13.65 1.80 2.85
C ARG A 188 14.02 2.81 1.79
N SER A 189 13.26 3.91 1.73
CA SER A 189 13.71 5.09 1.00
C SER A 189 14.96 5.65 1.70
N PRO A 190 16.05 6.01 0.98
CA PRO A 190 17.28 6.56 1.57
C PRO A 190 17.06 7.82 2.41
N ALA A 191 15.95 8.52 2.20
CA ALA A 191 15.57 9.73 2.93
C ALA A 191 14.68 9.47 4.17
N ALA A 192 14.28 8.22 4.44
CA ALA A 192 13.52 7.88 5.63
C ALA A 192 14.45 7.78 6.85
N PRO A 193 14.11 8.39 8.01
CA PRO A 193 14.91 8.21 9.22
C PRO A 193 14.96 6.72 9.60
N ARG A 194 16.14 6.26 10.02
CA ARG A 194 16.39 4.90 10.52
C ARG A 194 15.61 4.62 11.80
#